data_AF-A0A3B0UDT0-F1
#
_entry.id   AF-A0A3B0UDT0-F1
#
_cell.length_a   1.000
_cell.length_b   1.000
_cell.length_c   1.000
_cell.angle_alpha   90.00
_cell.angle_beta   90.00
_cell.angle_gamma   90.00
#
_symmetry.space_group_name_H-M   'P 1'
#
loop_
_entity.id
_entity.type
_entity.pdbx_description
1 polymer ?
#
loop_
_entity_poly.entity_id
_entity_poly.type
_entity_poly.pdbx_seq_one_letter_code
_entity_poly.pdbx_strand_id
1 'polypeptide(L)'
;SFAWLMMILSIILGVYTGILLSAFNARPLWNTSILGPLFLVSGFSTGLAAIMWVSNNEHERRVLSKIDLIFIAIELFLIIHLFMGFMAGTAVKLEAFKLFLGGSFTFSFWVFVVLLGLIFPGVLEILELSGYHVPRWVPAFLILFGGLMFRFIMVEAGQITRYLY
;
A
#
# COMPACT_ATOMS: atom_id res chain seq x y z
N SER A 1 -23.47 1.61 -19.30
CA SER A 1 -22.97 2.98 -19.07
C SER A 1 -22.57 3.21 -17.61
N PHE A 2 -23.39 2.81 -16.63
CA PHE A 2 -23.14 3.06 -15.20
C PHE A 2 -21.85 2.44 -14.63
N ALA A 3 -21.47 1.24 -15.07
CA ALA A 3 -20.24 0.58 -14.61
C ALA A 3 -18.97 1.39 -14.92
N TRP A 4 -18.89 1.96 -16.12
CA TRP A 4 -17.76 2.82 -16.53
C TRP A 4 -17.67 4.08 -15.66
N LEU A 5 -18.81 4.69 -15.36
CA LEU A 5 -18.88 5.86 -14.47
C LEU A 5 -18.40 5.50 -13.05
N MET A 6 -18.88 4.40 -12.49
CA MET A 6 -18.48 3.94 -11.15
C MET A 6 -17.00 3.59 -11.07
N MET A 7 -16.44 2.98 -12.11
CA MET A 7 -15.01 2.69 -12.18
C MET A 7 -14.17 3.98 -12.16
N ILE A 8 -14.54 4.98 -12.97
CA ILE A 8 -13.84 6.28 -13.00
C ILE A 8 -13.94 6.97 -11.64
N LEU A 9 -15.13 7.02 -11.05
CA LEU A 9 -15.33 7.65 -9.73
C LEU A 9 -14.56 6.93 -8.62
N SER A 10 -14.45 5.61 -8.68
CA SER A 10 -13.68 4.81 -7.71
C SER A 10 -12.18 5.08 -7.80
N ILE A 11 -11.65 5.24 -9.03
CA ILE A 11 -10.25 5.63 -9.22
C ILE A 11 -9.99 7.02 -8.66
N ILE A 12 -10.87 7.99 -8.96
CA ILE A 12 -10.74 9.36 -8.43
C ILE A 12 -10.76 9.34 -6.90
N LEU A 13 -11.72 8.61 -6.31
CA LEU A 13 -11.84 8.48 -4.86
C LEU A 13 -10.61 7.82 -4.23
N GLY A 14 -10.09 6.75 -4.84
CA GLY A 14 -8.92 6.02 -4.33
C GLY A 14 -7.65 6.87 -4.35
N VAL A 15 -7.44 7.65 -5.41
CA VAL A 15 -6.27 8.54 -5.56
C VAL A 15 -6.37 9.79 -4.67
N TYR A 16 -7.60 10.27 -4.41
CA TYR A 16 -7.86 11.55 -3.75
C TYR A 16 -7.07 11.76 -2.46
N THR A 17 -7.03 10.75 -1.58
CA THR A 17 -6.31 10.85 -0.30
C THR A 17 -4.81 11.07 -0.51
N GLY A 18 -4.21 10.34 -1.45
CA GLY A 18 -2.79 10.49 -1.78
C GLY A 18 -2.48 11.86 -2.41
N ILE A 19 -3.36 12.38 -3.27
CA ILE A 19 -3.22 13.73 -3.83
C ILE A 19 -3.30 14.79 -2.74
N LEU A 20 -4.29 14.71 -1.84
CA LEU A 20 -4.43 15.65 -0.73
C LEU A 20 -3.17 15.70 0.13
N LEU A 21 -2.63 14.53 0.52
CA LEU A 21 -1.38 14.47 1.26
C LEU A 21 -0.25 15.12 0.45
N SER A 22 -0.13 14.80 -0.85
CA SER A 22 0.92 15.35 -1.70
C SER A 22 0.93 16.87 -1.84
N ALA A 23 -0.23 17.51 -1.67
CA ALA A 23 -0.38 18.96 -1.75
C ALA A 23 0.23 19.71 -0.56
N PHE A 24 0.57 19.03 0.55
CA PHE A 24 1.21 19.66 1.71
C PHE A 24 2.70 19.90 1.49
N ASN A 25 3.05 20.97 0.77
CA ASN A 25 4.43 21.36 0.47
C ASN A 25 5.34 21.50 1.70
N ALA A 26 4.78 21.84 2.88
CA ALA A 26 5.55 21.97 4.11
C ALA A 26 6.02 20.63 4.72
N ARG A 27 5.58 19.50 4.16
CA ARG A 27 5.79 18.15 4.70
C ARG A 27 6.52 17.28 3.67
N PRO A 28 7.86 17.16 3.75
CA PRO A 28 8.68 16.53 2.71
C PRO A 28 8.30 15.09 2.37
N LEU A 29 7.88 14.30 3.36
CA LEU A 29 7.44 12.93 3.17
C LEU A 29 6.17 12.86 2.32
N TRP A 30 5.22 13.76 2.60
CA TRP A 30 3.98 13.82 1.85
C TRP A 30 4.17 14.44 0.47
N ASN A 31 5.04 15.44 0.33
CA ASN A 31 5.25 16.19 -0.91
C ASN A 31 6.01 15.38 -1.99
N THR A 32 5.31 14.39 -2.55
CA THR A 32 5.76 13.51 -3.61
C THR A 32 4.56 13.06 -4.45
N SER A 33 4.74 13.01 -5.77
CA SER A 33 3.71 12.59 -6.73
C SER A 33 3.37 11.09 -6.63
N ILE A 34 4.24 10.29 -6.03
CA ILE A 34 4.07 8.83 -5.90
C ILE A 34 2.92 8.47 -4.94
N LEU A 35 2.56 9.35 -4.00
CA LEU A 35 1.53 9.03 -3.00
C LEU A 35 0.16 8.77 -3.60
N GLY A 36 -0.25 9.51 -4.64
CA GLY A 36 -1.53 9.29 -5.32
C GLY A 36 -1.67 7.85 -5.84
N PRO A 37 -0.79 7.41 -6.75
CA PRO A 37 -0.77 6.03 -7.23
C PRO A 37 -0.60 4.99 -6.12
N LEU A 38 0.24 5.26 -5.11
CA LEU A 38 0.50 4.31 -4.03
C LEU A 38 -0.75 4.06 -3.16
N PHE A 39 -1.50 5.12 -2.81
CA PHE A 39 -2.77 4.99 -2.08
C PHE A 39 -3.85 4.31 -2.91
N LEU A 40 -3.88 4.53 -4.23
CA LEU A 40 -4.82 3.86 -5.12
C LEU A 40 -4.57 2.36 -5.18
N VAL A 41 -3.32 1.95 -5.41
CA VAL A 41 -2.93 0.54 -5.52
C VAL A 41 -3.19 -0.20 -4.21
N SER A 42 -2.75 0.38 -3.08
CA SER A 42 -3.04 -0.16 -1.75
C SER A 42 -4.54 -0.21 -1.45
N GLY A 43 -5.29 0.79 -1.93
CA GLY A 43 -6.75 0.83 -1.90
C GLY A 43 -7.39 -0.36 -2.63
N PHE A 44 -6.96 -0.61 -3.87
CA PHE A 44 -7.46 -1.75 -4.64
C PHE A 44 -7.12 -3.09 -4.00
N SER A 45 -5.88 -3.29 -3.55
CA SER A 45 -5.47 -4.53 -2.87
C SER A 45 -6.33 -4.79 -1.62
N THR A 46 -6.51 -3.79 -0.75
CA THR A 46 -7.38 -3.94 0.43
C THR A 46 -8.86 -4.18 0.07
N GLY A 47 -9.36 -3.60 -1.02
CA GLY A 47 -10.71 -3.86 -1.53
C GLY A 47 -10.89 -5.30 -2.04
N LEU A 48 -9.91 -5.81 -2.79
CA LEU A 48 -9.88 -7.21 -3.23
C LEU A 48 -9.83 -8.15 -2.02
N ALA A 49 -8.97 -7.89 -1.04
CA ALA A 49 -8.86 -8.67 0.17
C ALA A 49 -10.19 -8.74 0.95
N ALA A 50 -10.92 -7.62 1.04
CA ALA A 50 -12.25 -7.61 1.66
C ALA A 50 -13.24 -8.51 0.91
N ILE A 51 -13.24 -8.49 -0.42
CA ILE A 51 -14.11 -9.35 -1.24
C ILE A 51 -13.68 -10.82 -1.10
N MET A 52 -12.38 -11.11 -1.14
CA MET A 52 -11.83 -12.46 -0.97
C MET A 52 -12.17 -13.08 0.38
N TRP A 53 -12.24 -12.27 1.44
CA TRP A 53 -12.66 -12.72 2.76
C TRP A 53 -14.10 -13.24 2.76
N VAL A 54 -15.01 -12.48 2.14
CA VAL A 54 -16.46 -12.76 2.18
C VAL A 54 -16.89 -13.73 1.08
N SER A 55 -16.14 -13.84 -0.02
CA SER A 55 -16.49 -14.72 -1.13
C SER A 55 -16.43 -16.20 -0.74
N ASN A 56 -17.51 -16.92 -1.08
CA ASN A 56 -17.59 -18.38 -0.95
C ASN A 56 -17.25 -19.11 -2.26
N ASN A 57 -16.97 -18.39 -3.35
CA ASN A 57 -16.68 -18.97 -4.64
C ASN A 57 -15.15 -19.11 -4.82
N GLU A 58 -14.67 -20.35 -4.94
CA GLU A 58 -13.24 -20.64 -5.12
C GLU A 58 -12.69 -20.03 -6.42
N HIS A 59 -13.46 -20.06 -7.51
CA HIS A 59 -13.02 -19.52 -8.79
C HIS A 59 -12.84 -17.99 -8.70
N GLU A 60 -13.81 -17.31 -8.11
CA GLU A 60 -13.73 -15.86 -7.87
C GLU A 60 -12.50 -15.52 -7.03
N ARG A 61 -12.30 -16.21 -5.90
CA ARG A 61 -11.12 -16.01 -5.03
C ARG A 61 -9.80 -16.20 -5.78
N ARG A 62 -9.67 -17.27 -6.57
CA ARG A 62 -8.45 -17.50 -7.37
C ARG A 62 -8.20 -16.39 -8.40
N VAL A 63 -9.26 -15.83 -8.98
CA VAL A 63 -9.13 -14.67 -9.90
C VAL A 63 -8.68 -13.44 -9.12
N LEU A 64 -9.31 -13.15 -7.98
CA LEU A 64 -8.98 -11.99 -7.15
C LEU A 64 -7.55 -12.07 -6.60
N SER A 65 -7.08 -13.22 -6.11
CA SER A 65 -5.69 -13.39 -5.66
C SER A 65 -4.67 -13.19 -6.78
N LYS A 66 -4.97 -13.62 -8.02
CA LYS A 66 -4.07 -13.31 -9.16
C LYS A 66 -3.97 -11.82 -9.43
N ILE A 67 -5.07 -11.08 -9.29
CA ILE A 67 -5.10 -9.63 -9.47
C ILE A 67 -4.39 -8.95 -8.29
N ASP A 68 -4.59 -9.44 -7.07
CA ASP A 68 -3.96 -8.91 -5.87
C ASP A 68 -2.44 -9.05 -5.92
N LEU A 69 -1.90 -10.20 -6.35
CA LEU A 69 -0.47 -10.38 -6.59
C LEU A 69 0.12 -9.33 -7.55
N ILE A 70 -0.64 -8.90 -8.57
CA ILE A 70 -0.23 -7.81 -9.46
C ILE A 70 -0.19 -6.49 -8.70
N PHE A 71 -1.21 -6.18 -7.89
CA PHE A 71 -1.22 -4.97 -7.08
C PHE A 71 -0.14 -4.96 -6.00
N ILE A 72 0.13 -6.07 -5.32
CA ILE A 72 1.25 -6.22 -4.37
C ILE A 72 2.58 -5.92 -5.07
N ALA A 73 2.81 -6.47 -6.27
CA ALA A 73 4.02 -6.20 -7.03
C ALA A 73 4.15 -4.72 -7.42
N ILE A 74 3.05 -4.09 -7.85
CA ILE A 74 3.02 -2.66 -8.16
C ILE A 74 3.23 -1.82 -6.89
N GLU A 75 2.65 -2.19 -5.75
CA GLU A 75 2.79 -1.49 -4.47
C GLU A 75 4.25 -1.53 -3.99
N LEU A 76 4.88 -2.71 -4.01
CA LEU A 76 6.31 -2.85 -3.70
C LEU A 76 7.18 -2.01 -4.64
N PHE A 77 6.88 -2.02 -5.94
CA PHE A 77 7.57 -1.19 -6.91
C PHE A 77 7.43 0.31 -6.58
N LEU A 78 6.22 0.77 -6.24
CA LEU A 78 5.97 2.17 -5.88
C LEU A 78 6.62 2.55 -4.54
N ILE A 79 6.67 1.65 -3.56
CA ILE A 79 7.39 1.84 -2.29
C ILE A 79 8.89 2.01 -2.54
N ILE A 80 9.48 1.17 -3.39
CA ILE A 80 10.88 1.29 -3.77
C ILE A 80 11.12 2.66 -4.44
N HIS A 81 10.25 3.06 -5.38
CA HIS A 81 10.36 4.35 -6.06
C HIS A 81 10.17 5.54 -5.12
N LEU A 82 9.30 5.42 -4.11
CA LEU A 82 9.12 6.42 -3.07
C LEU A 82 10.45 6.67 -2.34
N PHE A 83 11.13 5.61 -1.92
CA PHE A 83 12.41 5.71 -1.23
C PHE A 83 13.54 6.18 -2.14
N MET A 84 13.58 5.74 -3.40
CA MET A 84 14.52 6.30 -4.40
C MET A 84 14.30 7.81 -4.56
N GLY A 85 13.05 8.27 -4.62
CA GLY A 85 12.70 9.68 -4.70
C GLY A 85 13.10 10.48 -3.45
N PHE A 86 13.07 9.88 -2.26
CA PHE A 86 13.57 10.53 -1.06
C PHE A 86 15.11 10.63 -1.04
N MET A 87 15.81 9.57 -1.47
CA MET A 87 17.28 9.57 -1.55
C MET A 87 17.82 10.54 -2.59
N ALA A 88 17.12 10.71 -3.71
CA ALA A 88 17.46 11.68 -4.75
C ALA A 88 17.00 13.12 -4.42
N GLY A 89 16.33 13.32 -3.29
CA GLY A 89 15.73 14.58 -2.88
C GLY A 89 16.68 15.51 -2.10
N THR A 90 16.08 16.52 -1.46
CA THR A 90 16.78 17.45 -0.57
C THR A 90 17.20 16.77 0.74
N ALA A 91 18.04 17.45 1.54
CA ALA A 91 18.42 16.95 2.87
C ALA A 91 17.20 16.60 3.75
N VAL A 92 16.12 17.39 3.67
CA VAL A 92 14.90 17.13 4.44
C VAL A 92 14.12 15.91 3.92
N LYS A 93 14.21 15.59 2.62
CA LYS A 93 13.68 14.33 2.08
C LYS A 93 14.54 13.13 2.51
N LEU A 94 15.85 13.32 2.65
CA LEU A 94 16.73 12.29 3.20
C LEU A 94 16.43 12.03 4.69
N GLU A 95 16.06 13.05 5.47
CA GLU A 95 15.56 12.86 6.84
C GLU A 95 14.26 12.05 6.88
N ALA A 96 13.33 12.31 5.96
CA ALA A 96 12.12 11.49 5.79
C ALA A 96 12.46 10.03 5.49
N PHE A 97 13.46 9.78 4.64
CA PHE A 97 13.96 8.43 4.36
C PHE A 97 14.53 7.74 5.61
N LYS A 98 15.31 8.45 6.42
CA LYS A 98 15.91 7.90 7.65
C LYS A 98 14.87 7.45 8.69
N LEU A 99 13.65 7.99 8.68
CA LEU A 99 12.57 7.50 9.53
C LEU A 99 12.25 6.01 9.31
N PHE A 100 12.47 5.51 8.08
CA PHE A 100 12.18 4.14 7.66
C PHE A 100 13.41 3.24 7.61
N LEU A 101 14.63 3.78 7.68
CA LEU A 101 15.89 3.03 7.73
C LEU A 101 16.75 3.46 8.92
N GLY A 102 16.45 2.88 10.08
CA GLY A 102 17.12 3.15 11.36
C GLY A 102 16.36 4.12 12.27
N GLY A 103 15.28 4.74 11.78
CA GLY A 103 14.39 5.61 12.55
C GLY A 103 13.19 4.89 13.17
N SER A 104 12.27 5.68 13.74
CA SER A 104 11.13 5.22 14.56
C SER A 104 10.12 4.35 13.80
N PHE A 105 10.02 4.47 12.48
CA PHE A 105 9.07 3.70 11.66
C PHE A 105 9.71 2.49 10.97
N THR A 106 11.00 2.24 11.16
CA THR A 106 11.70 1.13 10.51
C THR A 106 11.02 -0.19 10.80
N PHE A 107 10.84 -0.53 12.08
CA PHE A 107 10.23 -1.80 12.45
C PHE A 107 8.79 -1.90 11.95
N SER A 108 7.96 -0.90 12.24
CA SER A 108 6.54 -0.94 11.91
C SER A 108 6.30 -0.98 10.40
N PHE A 109 7.08 -0.25 9.60
CA PHE A 109 6.96 -0.26 8.15
C PHE A 109 7.41 -1.59 7.54
N TRP A 110 8.64 -2.03 7.83
CA TRP A 110 9.17 -3.23 7.18
C TRP A 110 8.48 -4.51 7.65
N VAL A 111 8.10 -4.59 8.93
CA VAL A 111 7.44 -5.79 9.45
C VAL A 111 5.95 -5.77 9.14
N PHE A 112 5.20 -4.72 9.48
CA PHE A 112 3.75 -4.76 9.34
C PHE A 112 3.26 -4.47 7.93
N VAL A 113 3.93 -3.57 7.19
CA VAL A 113 3.54 -3.24 5.81
C VAL A 113 4.20 -4.19 4.83
N VAL A 114 5.54 -4.21 4.80
CA VAL A 114 6.25 -4.94 3.73
C VAL A 114 6.19 -6.44 3.96
N LEU A 115 6.57 -6.93 5.14
CA LEU A 115 6.60 -8.37 5.40
C LEU A 115 5.20 -8.95 5.57
N LEU A 116 4.44 -8.49 6.57
CA LEU A 116 3.12 -9.05 6.89
C LEU A 116 2.01 -8.55 5.97
N GLY A 117 2.11 -7.35 5.41
CA GLY A 117 1.07 -6.76 4.56
C GLY A 117 1.19 -7.11 3.08
N LEU A 118 2.40 -7.44 2.60
CA LEU A 118 2.68 -7.63 1.17
C LEU A 118 3.36 -8.97 0.88
N ILE A 119 4.58 -9.19 1.40
CA ILE A 119 5.38 -10.37 1.04
C ILE A 119 4.73 -11.66 1.53
N PHE A 120 4.40 -11.73 2.81
CA PHE A 120 3.85 -12.94 3.42
C PHE A 120 2.48 -13.33 2.83
N PRO A 121 1.48 -12.44 2.74
CA PRO A 121 0.22 -12.78 2.06
C PRO A 121 0.44 -13.12 0.59
N GLY A 122 1.32 -12.41 -0.14
CA GLY A 122 1.65 -12.75 -1.52
C GLY A 122 2.21 -14.18 -1.68
N VAL A 123 3.08 -14.61 -0.76
CA VAL A 123 3.56 -16.00 -0.73
C VAL A 123 2.41 -16.97 -0.47
N LEU A 124 1.52 -16.67 0.49
CA LEU A 124 0.36 -17.51 0.78
C LEU A 124 -0.58 -17.63 -0.42
N GLU A 125 -0.84 -16.54 -1.15
CA GLU A 125 -1.66 -16.57 -2.36
C GLU A 125 -1.01 -17.39 -3.49
N ILE A 126 0.31 -17.29 -3.67
CA ILE A 126 1.06 -18.14 -4.62
C ILE A 126 0.93 -19.62 -4.24
N LEU A 127 1.05 -19.95 -2.96
CA LEU A 127 0.89 -21.31 -2.46
C LEU A 127 -0.54 -21.82 -2.70
N GLU A 128 -1.56 -21.01 -2.40
CA GLU A 128 -2.97 -21.35 -2.67
C GLU A 128 -3.20 -21.61 -4.17
N LEU A 129 -2.68 -20.73 -5.04
CA LEU A 129 -2.77 -20.89 -6.49
C LEU A 129 -2.02 -22.13 -7.00
N SER A 130 -0.96 -22.54 -6.32
CA SER A 130 -0.19 -23.77 -6.61
C SER A 130 -0.85 -25.05 -6.08
N GLY A 131 -2.00 -24.95 -5.40
CA GLY A 131 -2.77 -26.09 -4.92
C GLY A 131 -2.55 -26.46 -3.44
N TYR A 132 -1.77 -25.68 -2.69
CA TYR A 132 -1.63 -25.89 -1.25
C TYR A 132 -2.88 -25.38 -0.51
N HIS A 133 -3.23 -26.05 0.59
CA HIS A 133 -4.33 -25.61 1.44
C HIS A 133 -3.91 -24.41 2.30
N VAL A 134 -4.45 -23.24 2.00
CA VAL A 134 -4.28 -22.00 2.78
C VAL A 134 -5.63 -21.58 3.35
N PRO A 135 -5.74 -21.30 4.66
CA PRO A 135 -6.98 -20.80 5.23
C PRO A 135 -7.37 -19.45 4.61
N ARG A 136 -8.56 -19.40 4.02
CA ARG A 136 -9.04 -18.30 3.16
C ARG A 136 -8.97 -16.91 3.79
N TRP A 137 -9.14 -16.83 5.11
CA TRP A 137 -9.16 -15.59 5.86
C TRP A 137 -7.76 -15.04 6.16
N VAL A 138 -6.72 -15.87 6.12
CA VAL A 138 -5.36 -15.48 6.54
C VAL A 138 -4.73 -14.46 5.59
N PRO A 139 -4.64 -14.70 4.26
CA PRO A 139 -4.11 -13.69 3.33
C PRO A 139 -4.93 -12.39 3.38
N ALA A 140 -6.25 -12.52 3.36
CA ALA A 140 -7.15 -11.36 3.39
C ALA A 140 -6.96 -10.51 4.65
N PHE A 141 -6.82 -11.13 5.83
CA PHE A 141 -6.54 -10.43 7.07
C PHE A 141 -5.21 -9.69 7.05
N LEU A 142 -4.17 -10.37 6.58
CA LEU A 142 -2.82 -9.82 6.50
C LEU A 142 -2.77 -8.60 5.56
N ILE A 143 -3.41 -8.67 4.40
CA ILE A 143 -3.49 -7.56 3.43
C ILE A 143 -4.28 -6.39 4.02
N LEU A 144 -5.43 -6.64 4.64
CA LEU A 144 -6.24 -5.59 5.29
C LEU A 144 -5.48 -4.92 6.43
N PHE A 145 -4.82 -5.70 7.28
CA PHE A 145 -3.99 -5.19 8.38
C PHE A 145 -2.79 -4.40 7.85
N GLY A 146 -2.08 -4.92 6.85
CA GLY A 146 -0.96 -4.25 6.20
C GLY A 146 -1.36 -2.92 5.58
N GLY A 147 -2.47 -2.88 4.86
CA GLY A 147 -3.01 -1.66 4.27
C GLY A 147 -3.48 -0.64 5.32
N LEU A 148 -4.01 -1.09 6.46
CA LEU A 148 -4.32 -0.22 7.59
C LEU A 148 -3.05 0.39 8.18
N MET A 149 -2.04 -0.45 8.45
CA MET A 149 -0.75 -0.02 8.99
C MET A 149 -0.02 0.92 8.04
N PHE A 150 -0.08 0.67 6.73
CA PHE A 150 0.47 1.57 5.71
C PHE A 150 -0.14 2.97 5.83
N ARG A 151 -1.47 3.08 5.87
CA ARG A 151 -2.16 4.37 6.00
C ARG A 151 -1.77 5.11 7.28
N PHE A 152 -1.76 4.41 8.42
CA PHE A 152 -1.34 5.00 9.70
C PHE A 152 0.09 5.50 9.65
N ILE A 153 1.03 4.67 9.21
CA ILE A 153 2.45 5.01 9.18
C ILE A 153 2.71 6.19 8.23
N MET A 154 2.09 6.21 7.05
CA MET A 154 2.29 7.30 6.08
C MET A 154 1.75 8.64 6.59
N VAL A 155 0.64 8.62 7.34
CA VAL A 155 0.11 9.84 7.97
C VAL A 155 1.02 10.27 9.12
N GLU A 156 1.30 9.39 10.07
CA GLU A 156 2.11 9.74 11.26
C GLU A 156 3.52 10.20 10.89
N ALA A 157 4.21 9.46 10.01
CA ALA A 157 5.56 9.81 9.59
C ALA A 157 5.60 11.19 8.92
N GLY A 158 4.59 11.54 8.12
CA GLY A 158 4.54 12.84 7.47
C GLY A 158 4.28 14.00 8.41
N GLN A 159 3.57 13.79 9.53
CA GLN A 159 3.40 14.80 10.57
C GLN A 159 4.72 15.14 11.28
N ILE A 160 5.65 14.18 11.39
CA ILE A 160 6.96 14.40 12.01
C ILE A 160 7.88 15.18 11.07
N THR A 161 7.88 14.86 9.77
CA THR A 161 8.73 15.54 8.79
C THR A 161 8.26 16.98 8.55
N ARG A 162 9.17 17.96 8.66
CA ARG A 162 8.88 19.37 8.37
C ARG A 162 10.11 20.03 7.75
N TYR A 163 9.90 20.97 6.86
CA TYR A 163 10.97 21.91 6.52
C TYR A 163 11.21 22.80 7.74
N LEU A 164 12.38 22.67 8.38
CA LEU A 164 12.89 23.66 9.32
C LEU A 164 13.56 24.73 8.45
N TYR A 165 13.10 25.98 8.59
CA TYR A 165 13.64 27.14 7.88
C TYR A 165 15.15 27.29 8.08
#